data_AF-A0A482TAX2-F1
#
_entry.id   AF-A0A482TAX2-F1
#
_cell.length_a   1.000
_cell.length_b   1.000
_cell.length_c   1.000
_cell.angle_alpha   90.00
_cell.angle_beta   90.00
_cell.angle_gamma   90.00
#
_symmetry.space_group_name_H-M   'P 1'
#
loop_
_entity.id
_entity.type
_entity.pdbx_description
1 polymer ?
#
loop_
_entity_poly.entity_id
_entity_poly.type
_entity_poly.pdbx_seq_one_letter_code
_entity_poly.pdbx_strand_id
1 'polypeptide(L)' 'MTVPVPNIDELDLTEEPVDPRPYSDLVAALMEIRSCSRPDAETWVDRVGDEKAERVIRARWLKSDFKY' A
#
# COMPACT_ATOMS: atom_id res chain seq x y z
N MET A 1 1.45 -37.84 -27.95
CA MET A 1 0.65 -36.61 -27.91
C MET A 1 1.43 -35.61 -27.08
N THR A 2 1.86 -34.50 -27.66
CA THR A 2 2.76 -33.55 -27.00
C THR A 2 1.98 -32.26 -26.81
N VAL A 3 1.76 -31.87 -25.55
CA VAL A 3 1.02 -30.64 -25.21
C VAL A 3 1.91 -29.44 -25.56
N PRO A 4 1.45 -28.45 -26.34
CA PRO A 4 2.24 -27.26 -26.60
C PRO A 4 2.38 -26.45 -25.31
N VAL A 5 3.62 -26.05 -25.01
CA VAL A 5 3.93 -25.15 -23.90
C VAL A 5 3.22 -23.82 -24.16
N PRO A 6 2.49 -23.23 -23.20
CA PRO A 6 1.86 -21.94 -23.41
C PRO A 6 2.96 -20.90 -23.69
N ASN A 7 2.83 -20.19 -24.81
CA ASN A 7 3.75 -19.14 -25.20
C ASN A 7 3.60 -17.97 -24.21
N ILE A 8 4.65 -17.64 -23.48
CA ILE A 8 4.67 -16.59 -22.44
C ILE A 8 5.13 -15.25 -23.06
N ASP A 9 4.68 -14.96 -24.28
CA ASP A 9 5.24 -13.86 -25.07
C ASP A 9 4.52 -12.51 -24.93
N GLU A 10 3.50 -12.38 -24.08
CA GLU A 10 2.81 -11.08 -23.92
C GLU A 10 2.34 -10.83 -22.49
N LEU A 11 3.21 -11.10 -21.49
CA LEU A 11 3.09 -10.33 -20.26
C LEU A 11 3.72 -8.98 -20.55
N ASP A 12 2.91 -8.06 -21.08
CA ASP A 12 3.24 -6.65 -21.22
C ASP A 12 3.59 -6.08 -19.83
N LEU A 13 4.85 -6.27 -19.45
CA LEU A 13 5.50 -5.65 -18.32
C LEU A 13 5.90 -4.23 -18.73
N THR A 14 4.96 -3.46 -19.28
CA THR A 14 5.00 -2.04 -19.07
C THR A 14 4.84 -1.87 -17.56
N GLU A 15 5.99 -1.83 -16.87
CA GLU A 15 6.13 -1.30 -15.53
C GLU A 15 5.73 0.18 -15.61
N GLU A 16 4.44 0.46 -15.84
CA GLU A 16 3.87 1.71 -15.42
C GLU A 16 4.30 1.84 -13.96
N PRO A 17 5.00 2.92 -13.58
CA PRO A 17 5.32 3.14 -12.19
C PRO A 17 3.99 3.14 -11.46
N VAL A 18 3.71 2.05 -10.77
CA VAL A 18 2.52 1.93 -9.92
C VAL A 18 2.75 2.97 -8.85
N ASP A 19 2.22 4.16 -9.07
CA ASP A 19 2.19 5.22 -8.08
C ASP A 19 1.63 4.53 -6.83
N PRO A 20 2.44 4.38 -5.75
CA PRO A 20 2.12 3.48 -4.65
C PRO A 20 0.72 3.86 -4.19
N ARG A 21 -0.25 2.96 -4.43
CA ARG A 21 -1.67 3.30 -4.31
C ARG A 21 -1.84 4.00 -2.97
N PRO A 22 -2.37 5.23 -2.92
CA PRO A 22 -2.72 5.83 -1.65
C PRO A 22 -3.68 4.85 -1.01
N TYR A 23 -3.24 4.28 0.11
CA TYR A 23 -3.78 3.07 0.70
C TYR A 23 -5.30 2.98 0.55
N SER A 24 -5.77 2.05 -0.27
CA SER A 24 -7.19 1.70 -0.35
C SER A 24 -7.73 1.21 0.99
N ASP A 25 -6.82 0.89 1.93
CA ASP A 25 -7.10 0.56 3.31
C ASP A 25 -6.19 1.35 4.27
N LEU A 26 -6.68 2.50 4.75
CA LEU A 26 -5.99 3.36 5.72
C LEU A 26 -5.71 2.63 7.04
N VAL A 27 -6.56 1.66 7.40
CA VAL A 27 -6.43 0.91 8.65
C VAL A 27 -5.24 -0.03 8.58
N ALA A 28 -5.11 -0.79 7.49
CA ALA A 28 -3.97 -1.67 7.27
C ALA A 28 -2.63 -0.89 7.28
N ALA A 29 -2.60 0.25 6.59
CA ALA A 29 -1.44 1.15 6.57
C ALA A 29 -1.02 1.61 7.97
N LEU A 30 -2.02 1.97 8.78
CA LEU A 30 -1.79 2.48 10.12
C LEU A 30 -1.33 1.38 11.08
N MET A 31 -1.86 0.17 10.92
CA MET A 31 -1.40 -1.01 11.66
C MET A 31 0.08 -1.27 11.41
N GLU A 32 0.53 -1.21 10.14
CA GLU A 32 1.94 -1.36 9.78
C GLU A 32 2.81 -0.26 10.40
N ILE A 33 2.39 1.00 10.26
CA ILE A 33 3.17 2.16 10.71
C ILE A 33 3.29 2.23 12.23
N ARG A 34 2.21 1.90 12.95
CA ARG A 34 2.12 2.04 14.41
C ARG A 34 2.30 0.74 15.17
N SER A 35 2.44 -0.39 14.47
CA SER A 35 2.47 -1.72 15.06
C SER A 35 1.31 -1.95 16.04
N CYS A 36 0.11 -1.52 15.66
CA CYS A 36 -1.08 -1.58 16.51
C CYS A 36 -2.12 -2.58 16.00
N SER A 37 -3.08 -2.90 16.86
CA SER A 37 -4.20 -3.77 16.50
C SER A 37 -5.15 -3.06 15.51
N ARG A 38 -5.94 -3.84 14.78
CA ARG A 38 -6.95 -3.32 13.85
C ARG A 38 -8.00 -2.42 14.53
N PRO A 39 -8.59 -2.79 15.68
CA PRO A 39 -9.54 -1.93 16.38
C PRO A 39 -8.94 -0.58 16.81
N ASP A 40 -7.67 -0.57 17.22
CA ASP A 40 -6.98 0.66 17.59
C ASP A 40 -6.73 1.55 16.36
N ALA A 41 -6.42 0.94 15.23
CA ALA A 41 -6.22 1.64 13.96
C ALA A 41 -7.55 2.25 13.45
N GLU A 42 -8.64 1.48 13.45
CA GLU A 42 -9.99 1.95 13.09
C GLU A 42 -10.42 3.11 13.98
N THR A 43 -10.33 2.94 15.31
CA THR A 43 -10.65 4.00 16.28
C THR A 43 -9.83 5.27 16.04
N TRP A 44 -8.57 5.12 15.64
CA TRP A 44 -7.73 6.26 15.34
C TRP A 44 -8.15 6.97 14.06
N VAL A 45 -8.41 6.23 12.98
CA VAL A 45 -8.88 6.77 11.69
C VAL A 45 -10.21 7.50 11.89
N ASP A 46 -11.18 6.88 12.57
CA ASP A 46 -12.47 7.50 12.91
C ASP A 46 -12.30 8.81 13.69
N ARG A 47 -11.31 8.86 14.60
CA ARG A 47 -11.05 10.05 15.42
C ARG A 47 -10.41 11.19 14.65
N VAL A 48 -9.53 10.91 13.68
CA VAL A 48 -8.75 11.95 12.98
C VAL A 48 -9.31 12.30 11.61
N GLY A 49 -10.12 11.43 11.02
CA GLY A 49 -10.66 11.52 9.67
C GLY A 49 -9.69 11.02 8.60
N ASP A 50 -10.26 10.52 7.50
CA ASP A 50 -9.55 9.84 6.40
C ASP A 50 -8.44 10.71 5.80
N GLU A 51 -8.72 11.99 5.49
CA GLU A 51 -7.75 12.90 4.88
C GLU A 51 -6.50 13.10 5.76
N LYS A 52 -6.70 13.17 7.08
CA LYS A 52 -5.61 13.36 8.04
C LYS A 52 -4.84 12.06 8.26
N ALA A 53 -5.55 10.94 8.29
CA ALA A 53 -4.94 9.62 8.36
C ALA A 53 -4.02 9.38 7.16
N GLU A 54 -4.52 9.63 5.95
CA GLU A 54 -3.77 9.50 4.71
C GLU A 54 -2.51 10.38 4.70
N ARG A 55 -2.62 11.64 5.14
CA ARG A 55 -1.46 12.54 5.23
C ARG A 55 -0.37 12.00 6.16
N VAL A 56 -0.76 11.45 7.31
CA VAL A 56 0.18 10.87 8.28
C VAL A 56 0.86 9.64 7.69
N ILE A 57 0.09 8.77 7.03
CA ILE A 57 0.60 7.58 6.37
C ILE A 57 1.61 7.95 5.27
N ARG A 58 1.23 8.87 4.36
CA ARG A 58 2.12 9.36 3.29
C ARG A 58 3.40 9.99 3.83
N ALA A 59 3.29 10.84 4.87
CA ALA A 59 4.45 11.50 5.47
C ALA A 59 5.44 10.51 6.10
N ARG A 60 4.94 9.41 6.70
CA ARG A 60 5.79 8.37 7.27
C ARG A 60 6.54 7.59 6.19
N TRP A 61 5.86 7.25 5.10
CA TRP A 61 6.43 6.52 3.98
C TRP A 61 7.52 7.31 3.26
N LEU A 62 7.21 8.57 2.89
CA LEU A 62 8.22 9.47 2.32
C LEU A 62 9.46 9.57 3.22
N LYS A 63 9.29 9.62 4.54
CA LYS A 63 10.42 9.64 5.49
C LYS A 63 11.17 8.30 5.59
N SER A 64 10.51 7.17 5.33
CA SER A 64 11.14 5.85 5.31
C SER A 64 11.93 5.60 4.02
N ASP A 65 11.48 6.15 2.88
CA ASP A 65 12.19 6.09 1.59
C ASP A 65 13.48 6.93 1.56
N PHE A 66 13.65 7.90 2.48
CA PHE A 66 14.87 8.69 2.63
C PHE A 66 16.01 7.99 3.42
N LYS A 67 16.06 6.66 3.43
CA LYS A 67 17.22 5.92 3.96
C LYS A 67 18.20 5.59 2.83
N TYR A 68 19.19 6.46 2.64
CA TYR A 68 20.46 6.15 1.97
C TYR A 68 21.33 5.26 2.85
#